data_AF-A0A1W2CG37-F1
#
_entry.id   AF-A0A1W2CG37-F1
#
_cell.length_a   1.000
_cell.length_b   1.000
_cell.length_c   1.000
_cell.angle_alpha   90.00
_cell.angle_beta   90.00
_cell.angle_gamma   90.00
#
_symmetry.space_group_name_H-M   'P 1'
#
loop_
_entity.id
_entity.type
_entity.pdbx_description
1 polymer ?
#
loop_
_entity_poly.entity_id
_entity_poly.type
_entity_poly.pdbx_seq_one_letter_code
_entity_poly.pdbx_strand_id
1 'polypeptide(L)'
;MTVADVPVHFMRKPGRGPIPIPLILTHGRPWTTQLLQRRPRLGLCPQPSLPDEQPARARTIELDHRWAPHLAVHMFDGATLAHGLSDSPAGLPAWLLERWNSWSDNGGDVESVFTKDDLLTHATIYWATNSIATSMRYHANANRYPWTPAHDHTPVVQAPVGLTFVTYENPPGVGTAGERVRAFKTGPLAGWFNHINVNAHERGGHFVPWENPEAWGSNLRRTFHGHRP
;
A
#
# COMPACT_ATOMS: atom_id res chain seq x y z
N MET A 1 4.77 -12.50 -20.54
CA MET A 1 4.85 -13.70 -19.68
C MET A 1 3.43 -14.18 -19.49
N THR A 2 3.12 -15.41 -19.88
CA THR A 2 1.83 -16.04 -19.60
C THR A 2 1.93 -16.80 -18.28
N VAL A 3 0.86 -16.76 -17.48
CA VAL A 3 0.68 -17.69 -16.35
C VAL A 3 -0.61 -18.43 -16.65
N ALA A 4 -0.53 -19.75 -16.78
CA ALA A 4 -1.67 -20.61 -17.14
C ALA A 4 -2.42 -20.13 -18.40
N ASP A 5 -1.68 -19.87 -19.49
CA ASP A 5 -2.22 -19.43 -20.80
C ASP A 5 -3.00 -18.11 -20.81
N VAL A 6 -3.00 -17.37 -19.70
CA VAL A 6 -3.49 -15.99 -19.65
C VAL A 6 -2.33 -15.04 -19.93
N PRO A 7 -2.40 -14.21 -21.00
CA PRO A 7 -1.41 -13.17 -21.24
C PRO A 7 -1.51 -12.10 -20.14
N VAL A 8 -0.59 -12.15 -19.18
CA VAL A 8 -0.44 -11.09 -18.18
C VAL A 8 0.29 -9.93 -18.85
N HIS A 9 -0.45 -8.90 -19.24
CA HIS A 9 0.09 -7.67 -19.80
C HIS A 9 0.64 -6.76 -18.71
N PHE A 10 1.92 -6.95 -18.34
CA PHE A 10 2.69 -5.86 -17.75
C PHE A 10 3.21 -4.97 -18.87
N MET A 11 2.55 -3.83 -19.10
CA MET A 11 3.04 -2.82 -20.03
C MET A 11 4.16 -2.01 -19.36
N ARG A 12 5.40 -2.48 -19.43
CA ARG A 12 6.58 -1.64 -19.18
C ARG A 12 6.82 -0.79 -20.42
N LYS A 13 6.37 0.46 -20.42
CA LYS A 13 6.77 1.46 -21.42
C LYS A 13 7.85 2.35 -20.81
N PRO A 14 9.13 2.21 -21.22
CA PRO A 14 10.15 3.17 -20.83
C PRO A 14 9.71 4.57 -21.23
N GLY A 15 9.84 5.56 -20.34
CA GLY A 15 9.71 6.95 -20.72
C GLY A 15 10.72 7.24 -21.84
N ARG A 16 10.26 7.77 -22.98
CA ARG A 16 11.10 8.18 -24.11
C ARG A 16 10.88 9.65 -24.38
N GLY A 17 11.96 10.37 -24.69
CA GLY A 17 11.93 11.80 -25.00
C GLY A 17 12.20 12.71 -23.79
N PRO A 18 12.29 14.03 -24.00
CA PRO A 18 12.66 15.01 -22.97
C PRO A 18 11.59 15.19 -21.87
N ILE A 19 10.35 14.74 -22.11
CA ILE A 19 9.20 14.88 -21.20
C ILE A 19 8.53 13.50 -21.01
N PRO A 20 9.10 12.61 -20.18
CA PRO A 20 8.50 11.30 -19.93
C PRO A 20 7.16 11.43 -19.19
N ILE A 21 6.18 10.61 -19.59
CA ILE A 21 4.86 10.55 -18.95
C ILE A 21 5.01 10.06 -17.50
N PRO A 22 4.40 10.73 -16.50
CA PRO A 22 4.45 10.29 -15.11
C PRO A 22 3.84 8.90 -14.92
N LEU A 23 4.41 8.11 -14.02
CA LEU A 23 3.89 6.78 -13.66
C LEU A 23 2.78 6.95 -12.61
N ILE A 24 1.58 6.41 -12.86
CA ILE A 24 0.58 6.25 -11.79
C ILE A 24 0.97 5.03 -10.98
N LEU A 25 1.44 5.25 -9.75
CA LEU A 25 1.57 4.20 -8.76
C LEU A 25 0.47 4.42 -7.71
N THR A 26 -0.68 3.76 -7.89
CA THR A 26 -1.71 3.67 -6.85
C THR A 26 -1.13 2.76 -5.75
N HIS A 27 -0.76 3.35 -4.62
CA HIS A 27 -0.03 2.64 -3.57
C HIS A 27 -1.01 1.91 -2.64
N GLY A 28 -1.07 0.59 -2.75
CA GLY A 28 -1.39 -0.25 -1.58
C GLY A 28 -0.09 -0.52 -0.81
N ARG A 29 -0.10 -0.44 0.52
CA ARG A 29 0.98 -1.08 1.31
C ARG A 29 0.97 -2.60 1.04
N PRO A 30 2.13 -3.29 1.13
CA PRO A 30 3.45 -2.84 1.58
C PRO A 30 4.47 -2.67 0.44
N TRP A 31 4.26 -1.77 -0.54
CA TRP A 31 5.11 -1.81 -1.74
C TRP A 31 6.29 -0.83 -1.79
N THR A 32 6.24 0.35 -1.15
CA THR A 32 7.30 1.36 -1.33
C THR A 32 8.18 1.65 -0.12
N THR A 33 7.70 1.57 1.12
CA THR A 33 8.54 1.88 2.29
C THR A 33 9.17 0.64 2.92
N GLN A 34 8.41 -0.46 3.04
CA GLN A 34 8.90 -1.66 3.73
C GLN A 34 9.82 -2.53 2.86
N LEU A 35 9.64 -2.58 1.54
CA LEU A 35 10.57 -3.28 0.64
C LEU A 35 11.92 -2.55 0.52
N LEU A 36 11.91 -1.21 0.47
CA LEU A 36 13.15 -0.42 0.39
C LEU A 36 13.94 -0.39 1.71
N GLN A 37 13.27 -0.62 2.84
CA GLN A 37 13.91 -0.70 4.16
C GLN A 37 14.44 -2.11 4.51
N ARG A 38 14.17 -3.14 3.70
CA ARG A 38 14.52 -4.53 4.03
C ARG A 38 15.91 -4.91 3.50
N ARG A 39 16.93 -4.64 4.32
CA ARG A 39 18.08 -5.56 4.44
C ARG A 39 17.60 -6.87 5.12
N PRO A 40 18.21 -8.03 4.84
CA PRO A 40 17.63 -9.33 5.16
C PRO A 40 17.72 -9.57 6.67
N ARG A 41 16.56 -9.56 7.33
CA ARG A 41 16.22 -10.25 8.58
C ARG A 41 14.83 -9.80 9.01
N LEU A 42 13.78 -10.45 8.50
CA LEU A 42 12.61 -10.65 9.36
C LEU A 42 12.96 -11.74 10.37
N GLY A 43 13.79 -11.39 11.34
CA GLY A 43 13.35 -11.70 12.69
C GLY A 43 12.14 -10.81 12.89
N LEU A 44 11.03 -11.35 13.41
CA LEU A 44 10.05 -10.56 14.14
C LEU A 44 10.81 -9.42 14.80
N CYS A 45 10.57 -8.19 14.35
CA CYS A 45 11.35 -7.03 14.74
C CYS A 45 11.59 -7.15 16.24
N PRO A 46 12.85 -7.25 16.75
CA PRO A 46 13.04 -7.07 18.17
C PRO A 46 12.51 -5.68 18.40
N GLN A 47 11.34 -5.59 19.06
CA GLN A 47 10.74 -4.32 19.41
C GLN A 47 11.90 -3.56 20.06
N PRO A 48 12.38 -2.44 19.49
CA PRO A 48 13.32 -1.61 20.23
C PRO A 48 12.65 -1.40 21.58
N SER A 49 13.37 -1.69 22.67
CA SER A 49 12.83 -1.61 24.05
C SER A 49 11.87 -0.44 24.09
N LEU A 50 10.57 -0.75 24.15
CA LEU A 50 9.55 0.27 23.92
C LEU A 50 9.85 1.38 24.91
N PRO A 51 9.98 2.64 24.47
CA PRO A 51 10.06 3.74 25.42
C PRO A 51 8.88 3.58 26.38
N ASP A 52 9.13 3.68 27.69
CA ASP A 52 8.10 3.54 28.75
C ASP A 52 6.97 4.59 28.64
N GLU A 53 7.03 5.46 27.63
CA GLU A 53 5.95 6.35 27.23
C GLU A 53 4.77 5.53 26.68
N GLN A 54 3.87 5.18 27.59
CA GLN A 54 2.58 4.51 27.37
C GLN A 54 1.85 4.86 26.05
N PRO A 55 1.75 6.13 25.59
CA PRO A 55 1.06 6.45 24.33
C PRO A 55 1.78 5.94 23.06
N ALA A 56 3.11 5.97 23.01
CA ALA A 56 3.86 5.48 21.85
C ALA A 56 3.74 3.95 21.71
N ARG A 57 3.74 3.24 22.84
CA ARG A 57 3.49 1.80 22.91
C ARG A 57 2.08 1.43 22.44
N ALA A 58 1.05 2.14 22.91
CA ALA A 58 -0.33 1.88 22.51
C ALA A 58 -0.52 2.04 20.98
N ARG A 59 0.05 3.10 20.40
CA ARG A 59 0.00 3.32 18.95
C ARG A 59 0.74 2.24 18.15
N THR A 60 1.84 1.72 18.69
CA THR A 60 2.60 0.63 18.03
C THR A 60 1.78 -0.65 18.00
N ILE A 61 1.14 -1.00 19.12
CA ILE A 61 0.24 -2.16 19.21
C ILE A 61 -0.94 -2.01 18.24
N GLU A 62 -1.56 -0.84 18.16
CA GLU A 62 -2.64 -0.56 17.21
C GLU A 62 -2.20 -0.82 15.76
N LEU A 63 -1.02 -0.34 15.38
CA LEU A 63 -0.45 -0.57 14.04
C LEU A 63 -0.14 -2.06 13.81
N ASP A 64 0.39 -2.77 14.80
CA ASP A 64 0.67 -4.20 14.68
C ASP A 64 -0.64 -5.00 14.45
N HIS A 65 -1.70 -4.71 15.21
CA HIS A 65 -3.01 -5.34 14.99
C HIS A 65 -3.59 -5.04 13.61
N ARG A 66 -3.37 -3.83 13.08
CA ARG A 66 -3.85 -3.41 11.76
C ARG A 66 -3.18 -4.21 10.62
N TRP A 67 -1.88 -4.46 10.70
CA TRP A 67 -1.10 -4.95 9.55
C TRP A 67 -0.52 -6.35 9.71
N ALA A 68 -0.03 -6.68 10.92
CA ALA A 68 0.77 -7.87 11.14
C ALA A 68 0.02 -9.18 10.83
N PRO A 69 -1.26 -9.36 11.23
CA PRO A 69 -1.99 -10.60 10.92
C PRO A 69 -2.12 -10.86 9.43
N HIS A 70 -2.40 -9.81 8.65
CA HIS A 70 -2.52 -9.91 7.19
C HIS A 70 -1.17 -10.29 6.56
N LEU A 71 -0.11 -9.52 6.86
CA LEU A 71 1.20 -9.75 6.25
C LEU A 71 1.83 -11.07 6.67
N ALA A 72 1.78 -11.42 7.96
CA ALA A 72 2.38 -12.65 8.47
C ALA A 72 1.76 -13.88 7.80
N VAL A 73 0.43 -13.99 7.80
CA VAL A 73 -0.22 -15.16 7.20
C VAL A 73 -0.02 -15.17 5.69
N HIS A 74 -0.18 -14.03 5.00
CA HIS A 74 -0.02 -13.99 3.54
C HIS A 74 1.41 -14.33 3.08
N MET A 75 2.43 -13.95 3.86
CA MET A 75 3.83 -14.23 3.54
C MET A 75 4.26 -15.67 3.84
N PHE A 76 3.76 -16.26 4.93
CA PHE A 76 4.31 -17.51 5.46
C PHE A 76 3.38 -18.72 5.32
N ASP A 77 2.06 -18.51 5.38
CA ASP A 77 1.09 -19.61 5.45
C ASP A 77 -0.19 -19.33 4.65
N GLY A 78 -0.06 -18.53 3.59
CA GLY A 78 -1.20 -18.06 2.80
C GLY A 78 -1.95 -19.20 2.12
N ALA A 79 -1.25 -20.26 1.69
CA ALA A 79 -1.87 -21.41 1.04
C ALA A 79 -2.86 -22.15 1.98
N THR A 80 -2.48 -22.33 3.25
CA THR A 80 -3.32 -23.00 4.25
C THR A 80 -4.58 -22.18 4.54
N LEU A 81 -4.42 -20.88 4.79
CA LEU A 81 -5.57 -19.98 5.02
C LEU A 81 -6.49 -19.92 3.79
N ALA A 82 -5.92 -19.90 2.59
CA ALA A 82 -6.69 -19.77 1.35
C ALA A 82 -7.69 -20.90 1.15
N HIS A 83 -7.42 -22.14 1.60
CA HIS A 83 -8.39 -23.23 1.52
C HIS A 83 -9.69 -22.88 2.26
N GLY A 84 -9.59 -22.41 3.51
CA GLY A 84 -10.76 -22.03 4.30
C GLY A 84 -11.50 -20.81 3.73
N LEU A 85 -10.76 -19.82 3.21
CA LEU A 85 -11.40 -18.64 2.60
C LEU A 85 -12.06 -18.97 1.26
N SER A 86 -11.49 -19.87 0.46
CA SER A 86 -12.06 -20.26 -0.84
C SER A 86 -13.32 -21.11 -0.70
N ASP A 87 -13.45 -21.84 0.42
CA ASP A 87 -14.58 -22.73 0.68
C ASP A 87 -15.70 -22.07 1.50
N SER A 88 -15.45 -20.90 2.10
CA SER A 88 -16.39 -20.23 2.99
C SER A 88 -16.92 -18.91 2.41
N PRO A 89 -18.20 -18.86 1.99
CA PRO A 89 -18.82 -17.62 1.50
C PRO A 89 -19.07 -16.58 2.60
N ALA A 90 -18.92 -16.95 3.88
CA ALA A 90 -18.91 -16.00 5.00
C ALA A 90 -17.47 -15.66 5.45
N GLY A 91 -16.56 -16.64 5.39
CA GLY A 91 -15.17 -16.47 5.81
C GLY A 91 -14.38 -15.50 4.93
N LEU A 92 -14.52 -15.58 3.59
CA LEU A 92 -13.85 -14.65 2.69
C LEU A 92 -14.31 -13.20 2.88
N PRO A 93 -15.62 -12.87 2.86
CA PRO A 93 -16.06 -11.51 3.13
C PRO A 93 -15.65 -11.02 4.51
N ALA A 94 -15.72 -11.84 5.56
CA ALA A 94 -15.27 -11.44 6.89
C ALA A 94 -13.77 -11.11 6.91
N TRP A 95 -12.94 -11.91 6.23
CA TRP A 95 -11.52 -11.63 6.08
C TRP A 95 -11.28 -10.32 5.33
N LEU A 96 -12.00 -10.04 4.24
CA LEU A 96 -11.83 -8.80 3.49
C LEU A 96 -12.35 -7.59 4.28
N LEU A 97 -13.54 -7.68 4.87
CA LEU A 97 -14.22 -6.61 5.59
C LEU A 97 -13.38 -6.06 6.74
N GLU A 98 -12.70 -6.93 7.50
CA GLU A 98 -11.80 -6.50 8.56
C GLU A 98 -10.69 -5.55 8.06
N ARG A 99 -10.26 -5.69 6.80
CA ARG A 99 -9.20 -4.84 6.21
C ARG A 99 -9.80 -3.53 5.72
N TRP A 100 -10.98 -3.57 5.10
CA TRP A 100 -11.74 -2.37 4.79
C TRP A 100 -12.05 -1.55 6.05
N ASN A 101 -12.36 -2.20 7.17
CA ASN A 101 -12.62 -1.50 8.42
C ASN A 101 -11.33 -0.97 9.07
N SER A 102 -10.35 -1.84 9.32
CA SER A 102 -9.15 -1.48 10.09
C SER A 102 -8.17 -0.56 9.35
N TRP A 103 -8.19 -0.55 8.01
CA TRP A 103 -7.23 0.24 7.21
C TRP A 103 -7.79 1.60 6.80
N SER A 104 -9.07 1.87 7.06
CA SER A 104 -9.75 3.09 6.65
C SER A 104 -9.86 4.09 7.79
N ASP A 105 -9.78 5.36 7.43
CA ASP A 105 -10.08 6.51 8.27
C ASP A 105 -11.61 6.71 8.36
N ASN A 106 -12.28 5.75 8.99
CA ASN A 106 -13.74 5.62 9.03
C ASN A 106 -14.35 5.87 10.42
N GLY A 107 -13.53 6.22 11.41
CA GLY A 107 -13.97 6.47 12.79
C GLY A 107 -14.62 5.26 13.50
N GLY A 108 -14.44 4.04 12.99
CA GLY A 108 -15.09 2.83 13.50
C GLY A 108 -16.38 2.43 12.79
N ASP A 109 -16.86 3.23 11.82
CA ASP A 109 -18.01 2.90 10.99
C ASP A 109 -17.59 2.79 9.51
N VAL A 110 -17.40 1.56 9.04
CA VAL A 110 -17.00 1.28 7.66
C VAL A 110 -18.01 1.77 6.63
N GLU A 111 -19.30 1.80 6.96
CA GLU A 111 -20.35 2.24 6.03
C GLU A 111 -20.40 3.76 5.86
N SER A 112 -19.72 4.51 6.72
CA SER A 112 -19.54 5.96 6.55
C SER A 112 -18.66 6.33 5.34
N VAL A 113 -17.88 5.37 4.83
CA VAL A 113 -16.97 5.54 3.71
C VAL A 113 -17.37 4.68 2.52
N PHE A 114 -17.72 3.41 2.75
CA PHE A 114 -18.00 2.43 1.69
C PHE A 114 -19.45 1.97 1.76
N THR A 115 -20.13 1.95 0.62
CA THR A 115 -21.46 1.36 0.59
C THR A 115 -21.37 -0.16 0.78
N LYS A 116 -22.47 -0.79 1.21
CA LYS A 116 -22.56 -2.26 1.22
C LYS A 116 -22.29 -2.86 -0.16
N ASP A 117 -22.74 -2.20 -1.21
CA ASP A 117 -22.51 -2.63 -2.58
C ASP A 117 -21.02 -2.59 -2.94
N ASP A 118 -20.26 -1.58 -2.50
CA ASP A 118 -18.80 -1.54 -2.70
C ASP A 118 -18.12 -2.75 -2.04
N LEU A 119 -18.44 -3.00 -0.77
CA LEU A 119 -17.86 -4.07 0.04
C LEU A 119 -18.20 -5.46 -0.54
N LEU A 120 -19.48 -5.68 -0.88
CA LEU A 120 -19.96 -6.94 -1.46
C LEU A 120 -19.47 -7.14 -2.88
N THR A 121 -19.37 -6.08 -3.69
CA THR A 121 -18.80 -6.16 -5.04
C THR A 121 -17.34 -6.61 -4.96
N HIS A 122 -16.55 -6.02 -4.05
CA HIS A 122 -15.15 -6.42 -3.90
C HIS A 122 -15.03 -7.87 -3.43
N ALA A 123 -15.83 -8.29 -2.44
CA ALA A 123 -15.86 -9.69 -2.00
C ALA A 123 -16.29 -10.65 -3.12
N THR A 124 -17.26 -10.25 -3.93
CA THR A 124 -17.76 -11.03 -5.07
C THR A 124 -16.70 -11.21 -6.14
N ILE A 125 -15.88 -10.18 -6.42
CA ILE A 125 -14.75 -10.31 -7.36
C ILE A 125 -13.79 -11.41 -6.89
N TYR A 126 -13.41 -11.42 -5.61
CA TYR A 126 -12.53 -12.46 -5.07
C TYR A 126 -13.19 -13.85 -5.09
N TRP A 127 -14.48 -13.92 -4.75
CA TRP A 127 -15.23 -15.18 -4.70
C TRP A 127 -15.41 -15.77 -6.10
N ALA A 128 -15.95 -15.01 -7.04
CA ALA A 128 -16.26 -15.46 -8.39
C ALA A 128 -15.02 -15.85 -9.20
N THR A 129 -13.86 -15.26 -8.89
CA THR A 129 -12.59 -15.59 -9.54
C THR A 129 -11.74 -16.58 -8.76
N ASN A 130 -12.17 -16.97 -7.55
CA ASN A 130 -11.41 -17.79 -6.61
C ASN A 130 -9.96 -17.30 -6.42
N SER A 131 -9.78 -15.98 -6.34
CA SER A 131 -8.46 -15.36 -6.46
C SER A 131 -7.73 -15.14 -5.14
N ILE A 132 -8.31 -15.53 -4.00
CA ILE A 132 -7.73 -15.28 -2.67
C ILE A 132 -6.38 -16.00 -2.49
N ALA A 133 -6.27 -17.24 -2.98
CA ALA A 133 -5.00 -17.98 -2.96
C ALA A 133 -3.94 -17.28 -3.83
N THR A 134 -4.33 -16.84 -5.02
CA THR A 134 -3.39 -16.18 -5.95
C THR A 134 -2.98 -14.79 -5.50
N SER A 135 -3.84 -14.04 -4.81
CA SER A 135 -3.47 -12.74 -4.25
C SER A 135 -2.47 -12.89 -3.09
N MET A 136 -2.62 -13.91 -2.25
CA MET A 136 -1.68 -14.22 -1.16
C MET A 136 -0.30 -14.64 -1.69
N ARG A 137 -0.23 -15.40 -2.80
CA ARG A 137 1.04 -15.83 -3.41
C ARG A 137 1.97 -14.68 -3.74
N TYR A 138 1.43 -13.50 -4.04
CA TYR A 138 2.23 -12.31 -4.28
C TYR A 138 3.10 -11.93 -3.07
N HIS A 139 2.54 -11.98 -1.86
CA HIS A 139 3.27 -11.68 -0.62
C HIS A 139 4.35 -12.71 -0.34
N ALA A 140 4.05 -14.00 -0.53
CA ALA A 140 5.03 -15.08 -0.40
C ALA A 140 6.19 -14.91 -1.40
N ASN A 141 5.89 -14.56 -2.66
CA ASN A 141 6.89 -14.31 -3.69
C ASN A 141 7.73 -13.07 -3.38
N ALA A 142 7.12 -11.98 -2.91
CA ALA A 142 7.82 -10.76 -2.52
C ALA A 142 8.80 -11.00 -1.37
N ASN A 143 8.42 -11.88 -0.44
CA ASN A 143 9.27 -12.30 0.67
C ASN A 143 10.44 -13.16 0.20
N ARG A 144 10.19 -14.09 -0.72
CA ARG A 144 11.20 -15.01 -1.25
C ARG A 144 12.18 -14.35 -2.22
N TYR A 145 11.70 -13.37 -2.99
CA TYR A 145 12.44 -12.65 -4.00
C TYR A 145 12.34 -11.14 -3.74
N PRO A 146 13.13 -10.62 -2.78
CA PRO A 146 13.15 -9.18 -2.49
C PRO A 146 13.47 -8.37 -3.74
N TRP A 147 12.80 -7.23 -3.88
CA TRP A 147 13.03 -6.32 -4.98
C TRP A 147 14.47 -5.77 -4.97
N THR A 148 15.07 -5.61 -6.15
CA THR A 148 16.39 -4.99 -6.33
C THR A 148 16.33 -3.93 -7.44
N PRO A 149 17.11 -2.83 -7.33
CA PRO A 149 17.24 -1.88 -8.43
C PRO A 149 17.70 -2.57 -9.72
N ALA A 150 17.16 -2.13 -10.85
CA ALA A 150 17.58 -2.64 -12.17
C ALA A 150 18.85 -1.95 -12.70
N HIS A 151 19.38 -0.96 -11.98
CA HIS A 151 20.53 -0.14 -12.34
C HIS A 151 21.07 0.59 -11.10
N ASP A 152 22.25 1.19 -11.23
CA ASP A 152 22.93 1.95 -10.16
C ASP A 152 22.68 3.47 -10.21
N HIS A 153 21.80 3.94 -11.10
CA HIS A 153 21.47 5.37 -11.20
C HIS A 153 20.66 5.88 -10.00
N THR A 154 20.88 7.16 -9.68
CA THR A 154 20.09 7.93 -8.70
C THR A 154 19.35 9.06 -9.43
N PRO A 155 18.06 9.29 -9.18
CA PRO A 155 17.16 8.50 -8.33
C PRO A 155 16.89 7.12 -8.93
N VAL A 156 16.62 6.14 -8.06
CA VAL A 156 16.28 4.76 -8.45
C VAL A 156 15.05 4.74 -9.35
N VAL A 157 14.03 5.53 -9.02
CA VAL A 157 12.86 5.77 -9.86
C VAL A 157 13.06 7.09 -10.61
N GLN A 158 13.57 6.97 -11.84
CA GLN A 158 13.90 8.13 -12.69
C GLN A 158 12.66 8.78 -13.35
N ALA A 159 11.57 8.04 -13.52
CA ALA A 159 10.32 8.59 -14.05
C ALA A 159 9.76 9.68 -13.11
N PRO A 160 9.10 10.74 -13.63
CA PRO A 160 8.44 11.72 -12.78
C PRO A 160 7.39 11.06 -11.89
N VAL A 161 7.45 11.34 -10.59
CA VAL A 161 6.62 10.70 -9.56
C VAL A 161 5.79 11.75 -8.81
N GLY A 162 4.49 11.46 -8.68
CA GLY A 162 3.60 12.12 -7.74
C GLY A 162 3.37 11.24 -6.51
N LEU A 163 3.47 11.82 -5.31
CA LEU A 163 3.22 11.16 -4.03
C LEU A 163 2.10 11.89 -3.29
N THR A 164 1.11 11.11 -2.87
CA THR A 164 -0.01 11.58 -2.07
C THR A 164 -0.02 10.77 -0.77
N PHE A 165 0.18 11.45 0.35
CA PHE A 165 0.09 10.86 1.67
C PHE A 165 -1.22 11.27 2.36
N VAL A 166 -1.60 10.50 3.36
CA VAL A 166 -2.75 10.78 4.22
C VAL A 166 -2.39 10.47 5.66
N THR A 167 -2.96 11.19 6.61
CA THR A 167 -2.52 11.17 8.02
C THR A 167 -2.85 9.88 8.75
N TYR A 168 -3.93 9.17 8.39
CA TYR A 168 -4.26 7.88 9.02
C TYR A 168 -3.18 6.81 8.79
N GLU A 169 -2.40 6.96 7.71
CA GLU A 169 -1.26 6.12 7.32
C GLU A 169 0.09 6.62 7.86
N ASN A 170 0.09 7.68 8.68
CA ASN A 170 1.31 8.28 9.19
C ASN A 170 2.10 7.31 10.09
N PRO A 171 3.45 7.35 10.02
CA PRO A 171 4.27 6.69 11.02
C PRO A 171 4.06 7.32 12.40
N PRO A 172 4.39 6.60 13.49
CA PRO A 172 4.41 7.17 14.84
C PRO A 172 5.24 8.46 14.90
N GLY A 173 4.71 9.48 15.59
CA GLY A 173 5.39 10.78 15.74
C GLY A 173 5.15 11.78 14.61
N VAL A 174 4.31 11.47 13.62
CA VAL A 174 3.90 12.41 12.56
C VAL A 174 2.39 12.61 12.63
N GLY A 175 1.94 13.80 13.01
CA GLY A 175 0.53 14.08 13.25
C GLY A 175 -0.17 14.76 12.08
N THR A 176 0.51 15.67 11.38
CA THR A 176 -0.11 16.53 10.36
C THR A 176 0.36 16.21 8.94
N ALA A 177 -0.39 16.68 7.95
CA ALA A 177 0.00 16.59 6.54
C ALA A 177 1.33 17.33 6.27
N GLY A 178 1.50 18.51 6.86
CA GLY A 178 2.74 19.29 6.72
C GLY A 178 3.97 18.56 7.26
N GLU A 179 3.85 17.96 8.44
CA GLU A 179 4.90 17.10 9.02
C GLU A 179 5.16 15.88 8.15
N ARG A 180 4.13 15.26 7.58
CA ARG A 180 4.28 14.07 6.73
C ARG A 180 5.07 14.35 5.46
N VAL A 181 4.81 15.48 4.79
CA VAL A 181 5.59 15.92 3.62
C VAL A 181 7.04 16.20 4.01
N ARG A 182 7.26 16.90 5.13
CA ARG A 182 8.61 17.18 5.64
C ARG A 182 9.36 15.89 5.94
N ALA A 183 8.76 14.98 6.70
CA ALA A 183 9.34 13.69 7.07
C ALA A 183 9.69 12.83 5.85
N PHE A 184 8.90 12.88 4.77
CA PHE A 184 9.29 12.24 3.52
C PHE A 184 10.51 12.93 2.89
N LYS A 185 10.45 14.25 2.68
CA LYS A 185 11.49 15.01 1.97
C LYS A 185 12.85 15.00 2.68
N THR A 186 12.88 14.96 4.00
CA THR A 186 14.11 14.85 4.79
C THR A 186 14.51 13.40 5.07
N GLY A 187 13.64 12.45 4.73
CA GLY A 187 13.85 11.03 4.96
C GLY A 187 14.75 10.37 3.91
N PRO A 188 15.28 9.18 4.22
CA PRO A 188 16.23 8.47 3.35
C PRO A 188 15.62 8.05 2.00
N LEU A 189 14.29 8.00 1.90
CA LEU A 189 13.57 7.61 0.69
C LEU A 189 13.33 8.77 -0.29
N ALA A 190 13.52 10.03 0.11
CA ALA A 190 13.28 11.17 -0.77
C ALA A 190 14.12 11.08 -2.07
N GLY A 191 15.40 10.75 -1.92
CA GLY A 191 16.35 10.64 -3.04
C GLY A 191 16.13 9.41 -3.93
N TRP A 192 15.24 8.49 -3.56
CA TRP A 192 14.93 7.32 -4.38
C TRP A 192 14.02 7.65 -5.56
N PHE A 193 13.32 8.78 -5.52
CA PHE A 193 12.31 9.14 -6.51
C PHE A 193 12.61 10.49 -7.16
N ASN A 194 12.45 10.57 -8.48
CA ASN A 194 12.29 11.83 -9.20
C ASN A 194 10.89 12.42 -8.90
N HIS A 195 10.71 12.92 -7.68
CA HIS A 195 9.41 13.39 -7.20
C HIS A 195 9.13 14.82 -7.69
N ILE A 196 8.11 14.96 -8.54
CA ILE A 196 7.67 16.25 -9.11
C ILE A 196 6.49 16.86 -8.33
N ASN A 197 5.79 16.04 -7.56
CA ASN A 197 4.65 16.46 -6.76
C ASN A 197 4.59 15.62 -5.48
N VAL A 198 4.67 16.27 -4.31
CA VAL A 198 4.59 15.59 -3.01
C VAL A 198 3.60 16.35 -2.15
N ASN A 199 2.46 15.75 -1.85
CA ASN A 199 1.46 16.32 -0.95
C ASN A 199 1.03 15.30 0.10
N ALA A 200 0.44 15.82 1.17
CA ALA A 200 -0.26 15.03 2.17
C ALA A 200 -1.60 15.70 2.48
N HIS A 201 -2.54 14.93 3.01
CA HIS A 201 -3.87 15.39 3.41
C HIS A 201 -4.20 14.94 4.82
N GLU A 202 -4.94 15.77 5.55
CA GLU A 202 -5.32 15.53 6.95
C GLU A 202 -6.38 14.43 7.12
N ARG A 203 -7.00 13.98 6.02
CA ARG A 203 -8.03 12.95 6.01
C ARG A 203 -7.73 11.87 4.98
N GLY A 204 -8.06 10.64 5.34
CA GLY A 204 -8.02 9.47 4.48
C GLY A 204 -7.09 8.40 5.03
N GLY A 205 -7.46 7.14 4.79
CA GLY A 205 -6.72 5.95 5.10
C GLY A 205 -6.20 5.26 3.85
N HIS A 206 -6.20 3.94 3.88
CA HIS A 206 -5.55 3.13 2.87
C HIS A 206 -6.22 3.21 1.49
N PHE A 207 -7.53 3.37 1.45
CA PHE A 207 -8.34 3.41 0.24
C PHE A 207 -8.63 4.86 -0.17
N VAL A 208 -7.56 5.67 -0.29
CA VAL A 208 -7.63 7.11 -0.60
C VAL A 208 -8.61 7.47 -1.71
N PRO A 209 -8.74 6.73 -2.84
CA PRO A 209 -9.71 7.08 -3.88
C PRO A 209 -11.18 7.04 -3.42
N TRP A 210 -11.53 6.21 -2.44
CA TRP A 210 -12.87 6.18 -1.82
C TRP A 210 -12.97 7.16 -0.66
N GLU A 211 -11.93 7.21 0.18
CA GLU A 211 -11.94 7.97 1.42
C GLU A 211 -11.79 9.48 1.21
N ASN A 212 -10.98 9.87 0.23
CA ASN A 212 -10.70 11.26 -0.11
C ASN A 212 -10.52 11.41 -1.64
N PRO A 213 -11.61 11.25 -2.43
CA PRO A 213 -11.56 11.27 -3.89
C PRO A 213 -11.07 12.60 -4.46
N GLU A 214 -11.35 13.71 -3.77
CA GLU A 214 -10.91 15.04 -4.17
C GLU A 214 -9.38 15.18 -4.03
N ALA A 215 -8.82 14.76 -2.89
CA ALA A 215 -7.38 14.71 -2.68
C ALA A 215 -6.70 13.85 -3.75
N TRP A 216 -7.22 12.65 -3.99
CA TRP A 216 -6.70 11.74 -5.01
C TRP A 216 -6.73 12.37 -6.41
N GLY A 217 -7.90 12.85 -6.85
CA GLY A 217 -8.10 13.39 -8.19
C GLY A 217 -7.31 14.68 -8.44
N SER A 218 -7.27 15.59 -7.47
CA SER A 218 -6.48 16.83 -7.57
C SER A 218 -4.98 16.54 -7.66
N ASN A 219 -4.48 15.58 -6.89
CA ASN A 219 -3.08 15.19 -6.90
C ASN A 219 -2.68 14.50 -8.20
N LEU A 220 -3.55 13.63 -8.72
CA LEU A 220 -3.35 13.02 -10.03
C LEU A 220 -3.30 14.11 -11.11
N ARG A 221 -4.28 15.02 -11.17
CA ARG A 221 -4.27 16.11 -12.15
C ARG A 221 -3.01 16.98 -12.06
N ARG A 222 -2.58 17.33 -10.84
CA ARG A 222 -1.37 18.13 -10.59
C ARG A 222 -0.11 17.43 -11.06
N THR A 223 0.02 16.13 -10.79
CA THR A 223 1.19 15.33 -11.19
C THR A 223 1.35 15.27 -12.72
N PHE A 224 0.23 15.21 -13.45
CA PHE A 224 0.25 15.16 -14.92
C PHE A 224 0.19 16.55 -15.58
N HIS A 225 -0.01 17.62 -14.83
CA HIS A 225 -0.07 18.97 -15.38
C HIS A 225 1.31 19.35 -15.97
N GLY A 226 1.34 19.79 -17.22
CA GLY A 226 2.60 20.09 -17.94
C GLY A 226 3.36 18.86 -18.46
N HIS A 227 2.84 17.64 -18.25
CA HIS A 227 3.42 16.38 -18.73
C HIS A 227 2.46 15.58 -19.63
N ARG A 228 1.42 16.23 -20.15
CA ARG A 228 0.54 15.68 -21.18
C ARG A 228 1.19 15.91 -22.55
N PRO A 229 1.17 14.90 -23.44
CA PRO A 229 1.65 15.06 -24.81
C PRO A 229 0.82 16.09 -25.59
#